data_AF-A0A9P5YR86-F1
#
_entry.id   AF-A0A9P5YR86-F1
#
_cell.length_a   1.000
_cell.length_b   1.000
_cell.length_c   1.000
_cell.angle_alpha   90.00
_cell.angle_beta   90.00
_cell.angle_gamma   90.00
#
_symmetry.space_group_name_H-M   'P 1'
#
loop_
_entity.id
_entity.type
_entity.pdbx_description
1 polymer ?
#
loop_
_entity_poly.entity_id
_entity_poly.type
_entity_poly.pdbx_seq_one_letter_code
_entity_poly.pdbx_strand_id
1 'polypeptide(L)'
;SVASHVGNPCGHNFCGDCGWKWHQNIQNARCPCCRKTLDVTTPMIPNIFMDNIVEKHVLALALSGMKEWETSGQKYKEWNARKT
;
A
#
# COMPACT_ATOMS: atom_id res chain seq x y z
N SER A 1 9.05 1.95 -0.34
CA SER A 1 8.42 0.99 0.58
C SER A 1 6.97 0.69 0.20
N VAL A 2 6.53 -0.57 0.31
CA VAL A 2 5.12 -0.98 0.12
C VAL A 2 4.21 -0.64 1.30
N ALA A 3 4.72 -0.04 2.36
CA ALA A 3 3.94 0.33 3.55
C ALA A 3 2.67 1.10 3.14
N SER A 4 1.52 0.60 3.57
CA SER A 4 0.22 1.15 3.25
C SER A 4 0.04 2.48 3.95
N HIS A 5 -0.51 3.45 3.22
CA HIS A 5 -0.90 4.74 3.78
C HIS A 5 -2.36 5.01 3.46
N VAL A 6 -3.05 5.61 4.42
CA VAL A 6 -4.42 6.09 4.28
C VAL A 6 -4.43 7.57 3.91
N GLY A 7 -5.18 7.93 2.88
CA GLY A 7 -5.39 9.31 2.48
C GLY A 7 -6.36 10.01 3.44
N ASN A 8 -5.88 11.00 4.17
CA ASN A 8 -6.66 11.82 5.11
C ASN A 8 -7.37 12.97 4.36
N PRO A 9 -8.69 13.17 4.48
CA PRO A 9 -9.65 12.50 5.37
C PRO A 9 -10.51 11.42 4.69
N CYS A 10 -10.16 10.99 3.48
CA CYS A 10 -11.04 10.15 2.66
C CYS A 10 -11.01 8.66 2.99
N GLY A 11 -9.98 8.17 3.68
CA GLY A 11 -9.89 6.76 4.12
C GLY A 11 -9.41 5.76 3.05
N HIS A 12 -9.11 6.20 1.82
CA HIS A 12 -8.57 5.30 0.80
C HIS A 12 -7.11 4.93 1.07
N ASN A 13 -6.75 3.68 0.76
CA ASN A 13 -5.42 3.14 1.00
C ASN A 13 -4.64 2.97 -0.30
N PHE A 14 -3.34 3.21 -0.25
CA PHE A 14 -2.40 3.01 -1.36
C PHE A 14 -1.00 2.75 -0.82
N CYS A 15 -0.09 2.32 -1.69
CA CYS A 15 1.31 2.18 -1.33
C CYS A 15 1.89 3.56 -0.98
N GLY A 16 2.73 3.66 0.05
CA GLY A 16 3.27 4.94 0.53
C GLY A 16 4.01 5.71 -0.57
N ASP A 17 4.90 5.04 -1.30
CA ASP A 17 5.63 5.66 -2.41
C ASP A 17 4.68 6.15 -3.53
N CYS A 18 3.65 5.37 -3.85
CA CYS A 18 2.65 5.69 -4.86
C CYS A 18 1.87 6.93 -4.46
N GLY A 19 1.43 6.97 -3.20
CA GLY A 19 0.71 8.09 -2.61
C GLY A 19 1.56 9.36 -2.60
N TRP A 20 2.82 9.27 -2.15
CA TRP A 20 3.69 10.45 -2.07
C TRP A 20 4.06 10.97 -3.46
N LYS A 21 4.39 10.07 -4.39
CA LYS A 21 4.66 10.43 -5.78
C LYS A 21 3.45 11.12 -6.40
N TRP A 22 2.24 10.64 -6.13
CA TRP A 22 1.03 11.30 -6.62
C TRP A 22 0.83 12.69 -6.00
N HIS A 23 0.98 12.79 -4.67
CA HIS A 23 0.78 14.03 -3.94
C HIS A 23 1.78 15.12 -4.34
N GLN A 24 3.06 14.77 -4.54
CA GLN A 24 4.12 15.71 -4.92
C GLN A 24 4.00 16.18 -6.38
N ASN A 25 3.52 15.33 -7.29
CA ASN A 25 3.45 15.66 -8.72
C ASN A 25 2.18 16.40 -9.14
N ILE A 26 1.14 16.43 -8.31
CA ILE A 26 -0.14 17.05 -8.65
C ILE A 26 -0.38 18.26 -7.74
N GLN A 27 -0.47 19.44 -8.35
CA GLN A 27 -0.71 20.74 -7.71
C GLN A 27 -1.94 20.82 -6.77
N ASN A 28 -2.76 19.77 -6.69
CA ASN A 28 -4.04 19.81 -5.99
C ASN A 28 -4.16 18.87 -4.78
N ALA A 29 -3.11 18.13 -4.40
CA ALA A 29 -3.11 17.29 -3.19
C ALA A 29 -4.37 16.39 -3.05
N ARG A 30 -4.93 15.91 -4.17
CA ARG A 30 -6.21 15.16 -4.17
C ARG A 30 -5.95 13.67 -4.06
N CYS A 31 -6.83 12.93 -3.40
CA CYS A 31 -6.81 11.47 -3.39
C CYS A 31 -6.81 10.91 -4.82
N PRO A 32 -5.94 9.94 -5.19
CA PRO A 32 -5.94 9.33 -6.52
C PRO A 32 -7.24 8.57 -6.82
N CYS A 33 -7.88 7.99 -5.80
CA CYS A 33 -9.08 7.16 -5.93
C CYS A 33 -10.35 8.01 -6.08
N CYS A 34 -10.62 8.92 -5.15
CA CYS A 34 -11.89 9.66 -5.09
C CYS A 34 -11.76 11.16 -5.39
N ARG A 35 -10.54 11.65 -5.64
CA ARG A 35 -10.26 13.07 -5.92
C ARG A 35 -10.69 14.03 -4.81
N LYS A 36 -10.93 13.57 -3.59
CA LYS A 36 -11.11 14.45 -2.43
C LYS A 36 -9.80 15.16 -2.11
N THR A 37 -9.84 16.45 -1.78
CA THR A 37 -8.67 17.18 -1.29
C THR A 37 -8.16 16.52 -0.01
N LEU A 38 -6.87 16.22 0.05
CA LEU A 38 -6.22 15.67 1.24
C LEU A 38 -5.82 16.80 2.19
N ASP A 39 -5.60 16.45 3.45
CA ASP A 39 -5.09 17.39 4.46
C ASP A 39 -3.74 17.98 4.04
N VAL A 40 -3.52 19.27 4.29
CA VAL A 40 -2.31 19.97 3.84
C VAL A 40 -1.08 19.56 4.66
N THR A 41 -1.26 19.29 5.95
CA THR A 41 -0.16 18.99 6.88
C THR A 41 0.13 17.50 6.96
N THR A 42 -0.94 16.69 6.97
CA THR A 42 -0.91 15.25 7.19
C THR A 42 -1.79 14.56 6.15
N PRO A 43 -1.47 14.65 4.84
CA PRO A 43 -2.30 14.10 3.77
C PRO A 43 -2.36 12.58 3.79
N MET A 44 -1.34 11.93 4.35
CA MET A 44 -1.18 10.48 4.33
C MET A 44 -0.64 9.98 5.65
N ILE A 45 -1.30 8.96 6.21
CA ILE A 45 -1.00 8.40 7.52
C ILE A 45 -0.65 6.91 7.34
N PRO A 46 0.42 6.38 7.94
CA PRO A 46 0.72 4.95 7.89
C PRO A 46 -0.47 4.11 8.37
N ASN A 47 -0.81 3.06 7.63
CA ASN A 47 -1.90 2.13 7.98
C ASN A 47 -1.34 0.74 8.27
N ILE A 48 -0.84 0.57 9.51
CA ILE A 48 -0.28 -0.68 10.03
C ILE A 48 -1.29 -1.84 9.95
N PHE A 49 -2.57 -1.56 10.14
CA PHE A 49 -3.61 -2.58 10.04
C PHE A 49 -3.70 -3.16 8.62
N MET A 50 -3.64 -2.29 7.61
CA MET A 50 -3.66 -2.75 6.21
C MET A 50 -2.39 -3.52 5.85
N ASP A 51 -1.22 -3.11 6.36
CA ASP A 51 0.02 -3.87 6.19
C ASP A 51 -0.11 -5.29 6.76
N ASN A 52 -0.63 -5.41 7.98
CA ASN A 52 -0.87 -6.72 8.62
C ASN A 52 -1.88 -7.58 7.84
N ILE A 53 -2.91 -6.98 7.24
CA ILE A 53 -3.85 -7.71 6.37
C ILE A 53 -3.14 -8.26 5.14
N VAL A 54 -2.35 -7.42 4.45
CA VAL A 54 -1.61 -7.84 3.25
C VAL A 54 -0.65 -8.97 3.57
N GLU A 55 0.07 -8.89 4.69
CA GLU A 55 0.96 -9.97 5.14
C GLU A 55 0.22 -11.28 5.39
N LYS A 56 -0.86 -11.25 6.16
CA LYS A 56 -1.67 -12.45 6.44
C LYS A 56 -2.29 -13.01 5.17
N HIS A 57 -2.70 -12.15 4.23
CA HIS A 57 -3.23 -12.59 2.95
C HIS A 57 -2.17 -13.32 2.13
N VAL A 58 -0.95 -12.77 2.00
CA VAL A 58 0.16 -13.44 1.31
C VAL A 58 0.46 -14.81 1.93
N LEU A 59 0.48 -14.91 3.26
CA LEU A 59 0.65 -16.20 3.95
C LEU A 59 -0.48 -17.19 3.64
N ALA A 60 -1.73 -16.72 3.60
CA ALA A 60 -2.88 -17.56 3.26
C ALA A 60 -2.80 -18.09 1.81
N LEU A 61 -2.31 -17.28 0.87
CA LEU A 61 -2.10 -17.70 -0.53
C LEU A 61 -1.02 -18.79 -0.63
N ALA A 62 0.05 -18.69 0.15
CA ALA A 62 1.06 -19.74 0.23
C ALA A 62 0.47 -21.05 0.79
N LEU A 63 -0.27 -20.96 1.91
CA LEU A 63 -0.90 -22.11 2.56
C LEU A 63 -1.99 -22.78 1.71
N SER A 64 -2.63 -22.04 0.80
CA SER A 64 -3.60 -22.61 -0.14
C SER A 64 -2.97 -23.37 -1.30
N GLY A 65 -1.65 -23.55 -1.32
CA GLY A 65 -0.92 -24.28 -2.37
C GLY A 65 -0.72 -23.49 -3.66
N MET A 66 -0.84 -22.15 -3.63
CA MET A 66 -0.48 -21.34 -4.78
C MET A 66 1.02 -21.15 -4.86
N LYS A 67 1.68 -22.00 -5.66
CA LYS A 67 3.15 -22.06 -5.85
C LYS A 67 3.84 -20.72 -6.06
N GLU A 68 3.18 -19.76 -6.70
CA GLU A 68 3.75 -18.43 -6.94
C GLU A 68 3.91 -17.58 -5.67
N TRP A 69 3.13 -17.88 -4.64
CA TRP A 69 3.13 -17.18 -3.34
C TRP A 69 3.83 -17.98 -2.23
N GLU A 70 4.26 -19.21 -2.49
CA GLU A 70 5.20 -19.93 -1.63
C GLU A 70 6.53 -19.16 -1.52
N THR A 71 7.35 -19.46 -0.51
CA THR A 71 8.60 -18.72 -0.23
C THR A 71 9.60 -18.73 -1.39
N SER A 72 9.62 -19.79 -2.19
CA SER A 72 10.41 -19.89 -3.43
C SER A 72 9.74 -19.25 -4.65
N GLY A 73 8.45 -18.94 -4.55
CA GLY A 73 7.62 -18.38 -5.61
C GLY A 73 8.02 -16.97 -6.00
N GLN A 74 7.88 -16.67 -7.29
CA GLN A 74 8.31 -15.40 -7.86
C GLN A 74 7.55 -14.20 -7.25
N LYS A 75 6.22 -14.31 -7.08
CA LYS A 75 5.40 -13.23 -6.51
C LYS A 75 5.75 -12.95 -5.05
N TYR A 76 6.03 -13.99 -4.26
CA TYR A 76 6.49 -13.82 -2.88
C TYR A 76 7.82 -13.07 -2.83
N LYS A 77 8.81 -13.48 -3.65
CA LYS A 77 10.12 -12.81 -3.72
C LYS A 77 10.00 -11.34 -4.10
N GLU A 78 9.21 -11.03 -5.14
CA GLU A 78 8.97 -9.65 -5.59
C GLU A 78 8.25 -8.81 -4.54
N TRP A 79 7.26 -9.36 -3.83
CA TRP A 79 6.61 -8.67 -2.73
C TRP A 79 7.57 -8.39 -1.58
N ASN A 80 8.35 -9.40 -1.16
CA ASN A 80 9.30 -9.25 -0.07
C ASN A 80 10.42 -8.26 -0.40
N ALA A 81 10.90 -8.24 -1.64
CA ALA A 81 11.89 -7.26 -2.12
C ALA A 81 11.40 -5.82 -2.10
N ARG A 82 10.08 -5.58 -2.08
CA ARG A 82 9.49 -4.22 -2.02
C ARG A 82 9.19 -3.75 -0.59
N LYS A 83 9.38 -4.61 0.42
CA LYS A 83 9.24 -4.26 1.85
C LYS A 83 10.43 -3.48 2.40
N THR A 84 11.60 -3.59 1.77
CA THR A 84 12.83 -2.88 2.15
C THR A 84 12.75 -1.38 1.89
#